data_AF-A0A352Z4B2-F1
#
_entry.id   AF-A0A352Z4B2-F1
#
_cell.length_a   1.000
_cell.length_b   1.000
_cell.length_c   1.000
_cell.angle_alpha   90.00
_cell.angle_beta   90.00
_cell.angle_gamma   90.00
#
_symmetry.space_group_name_H-M   'P 1'
#
loop_
_entity.id
_entity.type
_entity.pdbx_description
1 polymer ?
#
loop_
_entity_poly.entity_id
_entity_poly.type
_entity_poly.pdbx_seq_one_letter_code
_entity_poly.pdbx_strand_id
1 'polypeptide(L)'
;MSTGKVVLGALAGLAIGAIAGILFAPEKGSTTRRQIMDKGDEYMDGAKSKFSDVRDSLTNKYEKAKRDVEGFVDKGKAKYESVRKDVKNAAAEFKHEAAQDFNQATS
;
A
#
# COMPACT_ATOMS: atom_id res chain seq x y z
N MET A 1 -17.05 -7.80 1.60
CA MET A 1 -16.21 -6.99 0.69
C MET A 1 -14.85 -7.67 0.48
N SER A 2 -14.16 -7.41 -0.63
CA SER A 2 -12.82 -8.00 -0.89
C SER A 2 -11.75 -7.07 -0.33
N THR A 3 -11.00 -7.50 0.68
CA THR A 3 -9.93 -6.72 1.31
C THR A 3 -8.86 -6.28 0.32
N GLY A 4 -8.57 -7.09 -0.72
CA GLY A 4 -7.65 -6.72 -1.79
C GLY A 4 -8.10 -5.50 -2.59
N LYS A 5 -9.41 -5.36 -2.83
CA LYS A 5 -9.98 -4.18 -3.51
C LYS A 5 -9.90 -2.92 -2.63
N VAL A 6 -10.01 -3.09 -1.31
CA VAL A 6 -9.89 -1.98 -0.35
C VAL A 6 -8.44 -1.50 -0.24
N VAL A 7 -7.47 -2.42 -0.14
CA VAL A 7 -6.04 -2.06 -0.10
C VAL A 7 -5.60 -1.44 -1.42
N LEU A 8 -6.00 -2.01 -2.56
CA LEU A 8 -5.69 -1.45 -3.88
C LEU A 8 -6.33 -0.07 -4.07
N GLY A 9 -7.59 0.11 -3.64
CA GLY A 9 -8.27 1.40 -3.68
C GLY A 9 -7.60 2.45 -2.78
N ALA A 10 -7.14 2.06 -1.59
CA ALA A 10 -6.41 2.94 -0.70
C ALA A 10 -5.06 3.37 -1.29
N LEU A 11 -4.28 2.44 -1.85
CA LEU A 11 -3.00 2.75 -2.49
C LEU A 11 -3.18 3.62 -3.73
N ALA A 12 -4.16 3.31 -4.58
CA ALA A 12 -4.49 4.12 -5.75
C ALA A 12 -4.93 5.53 -5.34
N GLY A 13 -5.76 5.65 -4.29
CA GLY A 13 -6.17 6.93 -3.74
C GLY A 13 -5.01 7.75 -3.18
N LEU A 14 -4.06 7.11 -2.48
CA LEU A 14 -2.87 7.77 -1.96
C LEU A 14 -1.95 8.26 -3.08
N ALA A 15 -1.74 7.44 -4.11
CA ALA A 15 -0.93 7.80 -5.28
C ALA A 15 -1.54 8.97 -6.07
N ILE A 16 -2.83 8.89 -6.38
CA ILE A 16 -3.57 9.96 -7.07
C ILE A 16 -3.57 11.22 -6.21
N GLY A 17 -3.80 11.11 -4.90
CA GLY A 17 -3.77 12.23 -3.97
C GLY A 17 -2.39 12.89 -3.86
N ALA A 18 -1.32 12.11 -3.82
CA ALA A 18 0.05 12.63 -3.79
C ALA A 18 0.40 13.36 -5.10
N ILE A 19 0.06 12.77 -6.25
CA ILE A 19 0.26 13.40 -7.56
C ILE A 19 -0.54 14.71 -7.64
N ALA A 20 -1.82 14.67 -7.29
CA ALA A 20 -2.67 15.85 -7.30
C ALA A 20 -2.17 16.94 -6.34
N GLY A 21 -1.71 16.57 -5.14
CA GLY A 21 -1.16 17.51 -4.15
C GLY A 21 0.14 18.17 -4.61
N ILE A 22 1.06 17.39 -5.19
CA ILE A 22 2.30 17.92 -5.78
C ILE A 22 2.00 18.82 -6.98
N LEU A 23 1.00 18.46 -7.80
CA LEU A 23 0.62 19.24 -8.98
C LEU A 23 -0.08 20.56 -8.62
N PHE A 24 -0.94 20.58 -7.59
CA PHE A 24 -1.64 21.79 -7.14
C PHE A 24 -0.73 22.76 -6.37
N ALA A 25 0.26 22.24 -5.64
CA ALA A 25 1.20 23.04 -4.87
C ALA A 25 2.65 22.61 -5.17
N PRO A 26 3.20 23.02 -6.34
CA PRO A 26 4.58 22.71 -6.68
C PRO A 26 5.53 23.57 -5.84
N GLU A 27 6.23 22.93 -4.91
CA GLU A 27 7.38 23.53 -4.26
C GLU A 27 8.65 23.38 -5.12
N LYS A 28 9.62 24.26 -4.89
CA LYS A 28 10.96 24.12 -5.51
C LYS A 28 11.64 22.88 -4.95
N GLY A 29 12.18 22.02 -5.82
CA GLY A 29 12.83 20.76 -5.40
C GLY A 29 14.00 20.94 -4.43
N SER A 30 14.71 22.08 -4.47
CA SER A 30 15.74 22.42 -3.48
C SER A 30 15.17 22.61 -2.08
N THR A 31 14.00 23.25 -1.97
CA THR A 31 13.25 23.41 -0.74
C THR A 31 12.68 22.07 -0.27
N THR A 32 12.12 21.26 -1.18
CA THR A 32 11.58 19.93 -0.84
C THR A 32 12.65 19.01 -0.25
N ARG A 33 13.85 18.94 -0.84
CA ARG A 33 14.96 18.13 -0.27
C ARG A 33 15.33 18.60 1.12
N ARG A 34 15.44 19.92 1.32
CA ARG A 34 15.78 20.50 2.62
C ARG A 34 14.68 20.24 3.66
N GLN A 35 13.42 20.42 3.28
CA GLN A 35 12.28 20.09 4.14
C GLN A 35 12.22 18.60 4.49
N ILE A 36 12.55 17.69 3.58
CA ILE A 36 12.59 16.25 3.89
C ILE A 36 13.67 15.95 4.93
N MET A 37 14.84 16.60 4.86
CA MET A 37 15.91 16.40 5.84
C MET A 37 15.52 17.01 7.19
N ASP A 38 15.06 18.26 7.20
CA ASP A 38 14.74 18.99 8.43
C ASP A 38 13.48 18.42 9.13
N LYS A 39 12.43 18.11 8.36
CA LYS A 39 11.19 17.52 8.90
C LYS A 39 11.30 16.02 9.13
N GLY A 40 12.19 15.32 8.43
CA GLY A 40 12.31 13.86 8.51
C GLY A 40 12.64 13.41 9.93
N ASP A 41 13.65 14.04 10.54
CA ASP A 41 14.07 13.72 11.92
C ASP A 41 13.03 14.16 12.94
N GLU A 42 12.46 15.36 12.79
CA GLU A 42 11.44 15.90 13.70
C GLU A 42 10.12 15.10 13.67
N TYR A 43 9.69 14.65 12.47
CA TYR A 43 8.56 13.75 12.33
C TYR A 43 8.87 12.36 12.87
N MET A 44 10.09 11.85 12.74
CA MET A 44 10.44 10.53 13.26
C MET A 44 10.27 10.49 14.78
N ASP A 45 10.78 11.49 15.48
CA ASP A 45 10.68 11.57 16.94
C ASP A 45 9.24 11.83 17.41
N GLY A 46 8.53 12.77 16.77
CA GLY A 46 7.13 13.06 17.08
C GLY A 46 6.18 11.90 16.74
N ALA A 47 6.45 11.20 15.63
CA ALA A 47 5.71 10.00 15.25
C ALA A 47 6.00 8.86 16.21
N LYS A 48 7.24 8.66 16.67
CA LYS A 48 7.58 7.59 17.62
C LYS A 48 6.85 7.76 18.95
N SER A 49 6.73 8.99 19.45
CA SER A 49 5.96 9.31 20.65
C SER A 49 4.45 9.05 20.44
N LYS A 50 3.84 9.63 19.39
CA LYS A 50 2.42 9.43 19.10
C LYS A 50 2.08 7.98 18.73
N PHE A 51 3.00 7.29 18.06
CA PHE A 51 2.85 5.89 17.69
C PHE A 51 2.90 5.00 18.93
N SER A 52 3.66 5.35 19.98
CA SER A 52 3.60 4.64 21.25
C SER A 52 2.21 4.74 21.87
N ASP A 53 1.64 5.95 21.95
CA ASP A 53 0.30 6.17 22.51
C ASP A 53 -0.80 5.46 21.70
N VAL A 54 -0.68 5.54 20.37
CA VAL A 54 -1.58 4.87 19.44
C VAL A 54 -1.41 3.35 19.53
N ARG A 55 -0.18 2.84 19.64
CA ARG A 55 0.10 1.42 19.81
C ARG A 55 -0.48 0.90 21.12
N ASP A 56 -0.35 1.62 22.23
CA ASP A 56 -0.88 1.18 23.52
C ASP A 56 -2.42 1.16 23.49
N SER A 57 -3.03 2.20 22.91
CA SER A 57 -4.48 2.27 22.69
C SER A 57 -4.99 1.20 21.72
N LEU A 58 -4.21 0.91 20.67
CA LEU A 58 -4.49 -0.14 19.71
C LEU A 58 -4.33 -1.52 20.34
N THR A 59 -3.30 -1.76 21.16
CA THR A 59 -3.03 -3.07 21.76
C THR A 59 -4.18 -3.50 22.66
N ASN A 60 -4.72 -2.59 23.49
CA ASN A 60 -5.91 -2.86 24.31
C ASN A 60 -7.18 -3.14 23.48
N LYS A 61 -7.35 -2.47 22.34
CA LYS A 61 -8.46 -2.75 21.41
C LYS A 61 -8.22 -3.98 20.55
N TYR A 62 -6.95 -4.28 20.27
CA TYR A 62 -6.48 -5.37 19.44
C TYR A 62 -6.71 -6.70 20.13
N GLU A 63 -6.52 -6.83 21.45
CA GLU A 63 -6.86 -8.08 22.15
C GLU A 63 -8.34 -8.44 22.01
N LYS A 64 -9.25 -7.46 22.06
CA LYS A 64 -10.68 -7.68 21.81
C LYS A 64 -10.95 -8.00 20.33
N ALA A 65 -10.32 -7.28 19.41
CA ALA A 65 -10.46 -7.52 17.97
C ALA A 65 -9.83 -8.85 17.53
N LYS A 66 -8.79 -9.34 18.19
CA LYS A 66 -8.03 -10.55 17.81
C LYS A 66 -8.92 -11.79 17.80
N ARG A 67 -9.87 -11.91 18.76
CA ARG A 67 -10.87 -12.99 18.78
C ARG A 67 -11.82 -12.94 17.58
N ASP A 68 -12.24 -11.75 17.14
CA ASP A 68 -13.08 -11.58 15.95
C ASP A 68 -12.28 -11.73 14.65
N VAL A 69 -10.99 -11.38 14.69
CA VAL A 69 -10.06 -11.46 13.56
C VAL A 69 -9.64 -12.88 13.27
N GLU A 70 -9.50 -13.78 14.26
CA GLU A 70 -9.18 -15.20 14.00
C GLU A 70 -10.22 -15.86 13.06
N GLY A 71 -11.52 -15.61 13.27
CA GLY A 71 -12.57 -16.07 12.36
C GLY A 71 -12.60 -15.38 10.98
N PHE A 72 -11.99 -14.19 10.87
CA PHE A 72 -11.85 -13.44 9.62
C PHE A 72 -10.56 -13.76 8.85
N VAL A 73 -9.50 -14.18 9.55
CA VAL A 73 -8.19 -14.54 8.99
C VAL A 73 -8.29 -15.79 8.14
N ASP A 74 -9.08 -16.79 8.56
CA ASP A 74 -9.29 -17.99 7.76
C ASP A 74 -10.06 -17.70 6.46
N LYS A 75 -11.07 -16.83 6.52
CA LYS A 75 -11.77 -16.31 5.32
C LYS A 75 -10.88 -15.41 4.47
N GLY A 76 -9.98 -14.66 5.11
CA GLY A 76 -9.00 -13.78 4.48
C GLY A 76 -7.95 -14.56 3.71
N LYS A 77 -7.40 -15.64 4.28
CA LYS A 77 -6.43 -16.54 3.62
C LYS A 77 -7.01 -17.17 2.36
N ALA A 78 -8.24 -17.67 2.40
CA ALA A 78 -8.90 -18.22 1.21
C ALA A 78 -9.09 -17.18 0.09
N LYS A 79 -9.43 -15.93 0.45
CA LYS A 79 -9.49 -14.82 -0.52
C LYS A 79 -8.12 -14.36 -1.02
N TYR A 80 -7.11 -14.41 -0.18
CA TYR A 80 -5.75 -14.04 -0.53
C TYR A 80 -5.16 -15.03 -1.54
N GLU A 81 -5.34 -16.33 -1.31
CA GLU A 81 -4.91 -17.37 -2.25
C GLU A 81 -5.62 -17.28 -3.60
N SER A 82 -6.92 -16.96 -3.63
CA SER A 82 -7.63 -16.75 -4.90
C SER A 82 -7.15 -15.51 -5.64
N VAL A 83 -7.01 -14.36 -4.97
CA VAL A 83 -6.44 -13.15 -5.58
C VAL A 83 -5.01 -13.38 -6.06
N ARG A 84 -4.19 -14.10 -5.28
CA ARG A 84 -2.81 -14.43 -5.67
C ARG A 84 -2.79 -15.34 -6.90
N LYS A 85 -3.72 -16.28 -7.00
CA LYS A 85 -3.86 -17.17 -8.17
C LYS A 85 -4.32 -16.40 -9.40
N ASP A 86 -5.31 -15.53 -9.26
CA ASP A 86 -5.81 -14.68 -10.36
C ASP A 86 -4.71 -13.72 -10.86
N VAL A 87 -3.96 -13.10 -9.94
CA VAL A 87 -2.81 -12.24 -10.27
C VAL A 87 -1.69 -13.04 -10.94
N LYS A 88 -1.40 -14.27 -10.48
CA LYS A 88 -0.40 -15.14 -11.13
C LYS A 88 -0.82 -15.55 -12.53
N ASN A 89 -2.09 -15.89 -12.72
CA ASN A 89 -2.62 -16.29 -14.01
C ASN A 89 -2.62 -15.11 -14.99
N ALA A 90 -3.13 -13.95 -14.58
CA ALA A 90 -3.10 -12.74 -15.39
C ALA A 90 -1.66 -12.28 -15.70
N ALA A 91 -0.74 -12.39 -14.74
CA ALA A 91 0.68 -12.09 -14.98
C ALA A 91 1.36 -13.09 -15.91
N ALA A 92 0.92 -14.36 -15.91
CA ALA A 92 1.41 -15.37 -16.84
C ALA A 92 0.88 -15.14 -18.26
N GLU A 93 -0.40 -14.78 -18.40
CA GLU A 93 -1.00 -14.37 -19.69
C GLU A 93 -0.29 -13.14 -20.24
N PHE A 94 -0.13 -12.09 -19.44
CA PHE A 94 0.57 -10.87 -19.86
C PHE A 94 2.05 -11.13 -20.22
N LYS A 95 2.72 -12.05 -19.52
CA LYS A 95 4.08 -12.48 -19.88
C LYS A 95 4.13 -13.24 -21.19
N HIS A 96 3.14 -14.10 -21.46
CA HIS A 96 3.06 -14.84 -22.72
C HIS A 96 2.75 -13.92 -23.89
N GLU A 97 1.81 -13.00 -23.71
CA GLU A 97 1.43 -12.02 -24.72
C GLU A 97 2.57 -11.02 -24.99
N ALA A 98 3.21 -10.50 -23.94
CA ALA A 98 4.39 -9.65 -24.08
C ALA A 98 5.61 -10.39 -24.68
N ALA A 99 5.78 -11.68 -24.40
CA ALA A 99 6.86 -12.49 -25.01
C ALA A 99 6.58 -12.78 -26.49
N GLN A 100 5.31 -12.93 -26.89
CA GLN A 100 4.92 -13.11 -28.28
C GLN A 100 5.05 -11.81 -29.09
N ASP A 101 4.58 -10.68 -28.55
CA ASP A 101 4.73 -9.36 -29.17
C ASP A 101 6.20 -8.95 -29.30
N PHE A 102 7.02 -9.27 -28.30
CA PHE A 102 8.46 -8.98 -28.36
C PHE A 102 9.17 -9.80 -29.44
N ASN A 103 8.83 -11.09 -29.59
CA ASN A 103 9.48 -11.96 -30.58
C ASN A 103 9.06 -11.63 -32.04
N GLN A 104 7.83 -11.11 -32.22
CA GLN A 104 7.35 -10.62 -33.52
C GLN A 104 7.91 -9.23 -33.88
N ALA A 105 8.27 -8.41 -32.89
CA ALA A 105 8.90 -7.09 -33.11
C ALA A 105 10.42 -7.14 -33.33
N THR A 106 11.10 -8.23 -32.96
CA THR A 106 12.54 -8.44 -33.17
C THR A 106 12.90 -9.27 -34.41
N SER A 107 11.93 -9.73 -35.19
CA SER A 107 12.13 -10.42 -36.49
C SER A 107 11.75 -9.50 -37.64
#